data_AF-A0A2V8XTZ1-F1
#
_entry.id   AF-A0A2V8XTZ1-F1
#
_cell.length_a   1.000
_cell.length_b   1.000
_cell.length_c   1.000
_cell.angle_alpha   90.00
_cell.angle_beta   90.00
_cell.angle_gamma   90.00
#
_symmetry.space_group_name_H-M   'P 1'
#
loop_
_entity.id
_entity.type
_entity.pdbx_description
1 polymer ?
#
loop_
_entity_poly.entity_id
_entity_poly.type
_entity_poly.pdbx_seq_one_letter_code
_entity_poly.pdbx_strand_id
1 'polypeptide(L)'
;MAVMGGIIGAGIFINPYLVAERVHTSFLILAAWVAGGLIALLGGFIYAELAARLPVVGVQYAYLREALHPGVAFLYGWVLLLVIQTGGMAAVAVTFARYFLELTHWPFSDSFIA
;
A
#
# COMPACT_ATOMS: atom_id res chain seq x y z
N MET A 1 14.66 -2.42 -12.23
CA MET A 1 13.69 -1.38 -12.64
C MET A 1 12.26 -1.72 -12.23
N ALA A 2 11.80 -2.98 -12.40
CA ALA A 2 10.44 -3.39 -12.01
C ALA A 2 10.09 -3.15 -10.51
N VAL A 3 11.01 -3.43 -9.58
CA VAL A 3 10.78 -3.25 -8.14
C VAL A 3 10.59 -1.77 -7.77
N MET A 4 11.48 -0.89 -8.22
CA MET A 4 11.37 0.55 -7.96
C MET A 4 10.09 1.14 -8.54
N GLY A 5 9.72 0.76 -9.78
CA GLY A 5 8.50 1.24 -10.42
C GLY A 5 7.21 0.69 -9.80
N GLY A 6 7.25 -0.48 -9.16
CA GLY A 6 6.10 -1.03 -8.45
C GLY A 6 5.90 -0.44 -7.04
N ILE A 7 6.96 0.03 -6.39
CA ILE A 7 6.91 0.55 -5.01
C ILE A 7 6.66 2.07 -4.99
N ILE A 8 7.30 2.83 -5.89
CA ILE A 8 7.14 4.28 -5.93
C ILE A 8 5.77 4.59 -6.57
N GLY A 9 4.85 5.10 -5.76
CA GLY A 9 3.49 5.45 -6.19
C GLY A 9 2.98 6.75 -5.59
N ALA A 10 1.68 7.00 -5.71
CA ALA A 10 1.04 8.25 -5.29
C ALA A 10 1.19 8.57 -3.79
N GLY A 11 1.48 7.56 -2.96
CA GLY A 11 1.62 7.72 -1.51
C GLY A 11 2.69 8.73 -1.08
N ILE A 12 3.73 8.97 -1.88
CA ILE A 12 4.75 9.97 -1.55
C ILE A 12 4.23 11.41 -1.61
N PHE A 13 3.15 11.66 -2.36
CA PHE A 13 2.58 13.01 -2.48
C PHE A 13 1.58 13.33 -1.34
N ILE A 14 1.00 12.31 -0.71
CA ILE A 14 0.01 12.45 0.36
C ILE A 14 0.63 12.18 1.74
N ASN A 15 1.36 11.08 1.90
CA ASN A 15 1.78 10.62 3.22
C ASN A 15 2.70 11.59 3.98
N PRO A 16 3.58 12.39 3.34
CA PRO A 16 4.42 13.34 4.09
C PRO A 16 3.63 14.33 4.92
N TYR A 17 2.53 14.91 4.40
CA TYR A 17 1.72 15.85 5.16
C TYR A 17 1.00 15.14 6.31
N LEU A 18 0.45 13.94 6.06
CA LEU A 18 -0.20 13.12 7.07
C LEU A 18 0.74 12.70 8.21
N VAL A 19 2.02 12.48 7.90
CA VAL A 19 3.05 12.20 8.90
C VAL A 19 3.39 13.47 9.65
N ALA A 20 3.62 14.59 8.97
CA ALA A 20 3.93 15.88 9.60
C ALA A 20 2.81 16.38 10.54
N GLU A 21 1.55 16.09 10.22
CA GLU A 21 0.40 16.40 11.08
C GLU A 21 0.42 15.59 12.39
N ARG A 22 1.01 14.40 12.38
CA ARG A 22 1.11 13.53 13.57
C ARG A 22 2.42 13.69 14.34
N VAL A 23 3.50 14.01 13.64
CA VAL A 23 4.83 14.21 14.21
C VAL A 23 5.38 15.58 13.81
N HIS A 24 5.42 16.50 14.77
CA HIS A 24 5.69 17.92 14.51
C HIS A 24 7.19 18.30 14.44
N THR A 25 8.08 17.34 14.19
CA THR A 25 9.52 17.64 14.04
C THR A 25 10.10 16.95 12.80
N SER A 26 10.98 17.65 12.08
CA SER A 26 11.62 17.13 10.86
C SER A 26 12.39 15.83 11.11
N PHE A 27 13.02 15.71 12.28
CA PHE A 27 13.74 14.50 12.66
C PHE A 27 12.79 13.29 12.79
N LEU A 28 11.65 13.44 13.47
CA LEU A 28 10.69 12.35 13.63
C LEU A 28 10.03 11.96 12.30
N ILE A 29 9.75 12.94 11.43
CA ILE A 29 9.22 12.67 10.08
C ILE A 29 10.19 11.77 9.30
N LEU A 30 11.47 12.15 9.23
CA LEU A 30 12.49 11.36 8.52
C LEU A 30 12.72 10.00 9.18
N ALA A 31 12.74 9.93 10.52
CA ALA A 31 12.87 8.68 11.25
C ALA A 31 11.72 7.70 10.94
N ALA A 32 10.48 8.19 10.84
CA ALA A 32 9.33 7.37 10.47
C ALA A 32 9.47 6.77 9.04
N TRP A 33 9.95 7.56 8.09
CA TRP A 33 10.22 7.08 6.72
C TRP A 33 11.32 6.02 6.69
N VAL A 34 12.42 6.24 7.40
CA VAL A 34 13.52 5.27 7.49
C VAL A 34 13.03 3.97 8.16
N ALA A 35 12.28 4.07 9.25
CA ALA A 35 11.71 2.91 9.93
C ALA A 35 10.75 2.12 9.01
N GLY A 36 9.87 2.82 8.29
CA GLY A 36 8.97 2.19 7.32
C GLY A 36 9.73 1.49 6.18
N GLY A 37 10.79 2.12 5.67
CA GLY A 37 11.67 1.52 4.67
C GLY A 37 12.37 0.26 5.16
N LEU A 38 12.86 0.25 6.40
CA LEU A 38 13.47 -0.93 7.02
C LEU A 38 12.47 -2.08 7.19
N ILE A 39 11.25 -1.78 7.64
CA ILE A 39 10.19 -2.79 7.77
C ILE A 39 9.84 -3.38 6.40
N ALA A 40 9.73 -2.55 5.37
CA ALA A 40 9.46 -3.00 4.00
C ALA A 40 10.59 -3.88 3.44
N LEU A 41 11.85 -3.54 3.72
CA LEU A 41 13.01 -4.34 3.33
C LEU A 41 13.02 -5.71 4.01
N LEU A 42 12.77 -5.76 5.31
CA LEU A 42 12.67 -7.02 6.05
C LEU A 42 11.53 -7.89 5.51
N GLY A 43 10.37 -7.30 5.26
CA GLY A 43 9.25 -7.99 4.61
C GLY A 43 9.62 -8.53 3.22
N GLY A 44 10.35 -7.74 2.43
CA GLY A 44 10.86 -8.14 1.12
C GLY A 44 11.75 -9.37 1.19
N PHE A 45 12.66 -9.45 2.17
CA PHE A 45 13.50 -10.63 2.37
C PHE A 45 12.71 -11.86 2.79
N ILE A 46 11.72 -11.71 3.67
CA ILE A 46 10.83 -12.82 4.09
C ILE A 46 10.10 -13.38 2.86
N TYR A 47 9.51 -12.52 2.02
CA TYR A 47 8.84 -12.96 0.80
C TYR A 47 9.80 -13.57 -0.23
N ALA A 48 11.03 -13.07 -0.32
CA ALA A 48 12.04 -13.64 -1.21
C ALA A 48 12.43 -15.07 -0.79
N GLU A 49 12.64 -15.31 0.51
CA GLU A 49 12.92 -16.65 1.03
C GLU A 49 11.74 -17.60 0.80
N LEU A 50 10.52 -17.12 1.04
CA LEU A 50 9.32 -17.91 0.88
C LEU A 50 9.05 -18.27 -0.59
N ALA A 51 9.31 -17.34 -1.51
CA ALA A 51 9.26 -17.56 -2.95
C ALA A 51 10.32 -18.58 -3.42
N ALA A 52 11.50 -18.60 -2.81
CA ALA A 52 12.53 -19.59 -3.10
C ALA A 52 12.15 -20.99 -2.61
N ARG A 53 11.49 -21.11 -1.45
CA ARG A 53 11.07 -22.40 -0.88
C ARG A 53 9.83 -23.00 -1.54
N LEU A 54 8.89 -22.16 -1.96
CA LEU A 54 7.60 -22.56 -2.56
C LEU A 54 7.42 -21.91 -3.94
N PRO A 55 8.10 -22.42 -4.99
CA PRO A 55 8.08 -21.84 -6.33
C PRO A 55 6.79 -22.16 -7.12
N VAL A 56 5.94 -23.06 -6.61
CA VAL A 56 4.73 -23.57 -7.29
C VAL A 56 3.52 -22.66 -7.00
N VAL A 57 3.63 -21.43 -7.53
CA VAL A 57 2.64 -20.36 -7.75
C VAL A 57 1.35 -20.29 -6.92
N GLY A 58 1.22 -19.17 -6.20
CA GLY A 58 -0.05 -18.53 -5.84
C GLY A 58 0.10 -17.39 -4.81
N VAL A 59 1.07 -16.48 -4.98
CA VAL A 59 1.34 -15.29 -4.12
C VAL A 59 1.06 -15.54 -2.61
N GLN A 60 0.54 -14.57 -1.87
CA GLN A 60 0.28 -14.66 -0.44
C GLN A 60 -0.76 -15.75 -0.08
N TYR A 61 -1.70 -16.05 -0.99
CA TYR A 61 -2.71 -17.07 -0.79
C TYR A 61 -2.11 -18.48 -0.64
N ALA A 62 -1.20 -18.87 -1.53
CA ALA A 62 -0.57 -20.20 -1.50
C ALA A 62 0.24 -20.39 -0.22
N TYR A 63 0.95 -19.33 0.22
CA TYR A 63 1.69 -19.36 1.47
C TYR A 63 0.79 -19.56 2.69
N LEU A 64 -0.35 -18.87 2.74
CA LEU A 64 -1.33 -19.03 3.83
C LEU A 64 -2.02 -20.39 3.79
N ARG A 65 -2.28 -20.93 2.59
CA ARG A 65 -2.88 -22.25 2.42
C ARG A 65 -1.96 -23.35 2.94
N GLU A 66 -0.66 -23.24 2.64
CA GLU A 66 0.34 -24.23 3.02
C GLU A 66 0.70 -24.14 4.52
N ALA A 67 0.85 -22.93 5.05
CA ALA A 67 1.32 -22.73 6.42
C ALA A 67 0.23 -22.82 7.49
N LEU A 68 -1.04 -22.56 7.15
CA LEU A 68 -2.14 -22.45 8.12
C LEU A 68 -3.26 -23.45 7.82
N HIS A 69 -4.19 -23.07 6.93
CA HIS A 69 -5.34 -23.90 6.55
C HIS A 69 -5.98 -23.31 5.29
N PRO A 70 -6.56 -24.13 4.38
CA PRO A 70 -7.26 -23.64 3.19
C PRO A 70 -8.38 -22.64 3.47
N GLY A 71 -9.07 -22.78 4.62
CA GLY A 71 -10.11 -21.83 5.05
C GLY A 71 -9.57 -20.42 5.34
N VAL A 72 -8.37 -20.31 5.94
CA VAL A 72 -7.72 -19.00 6.19
C VAL A 72 -7.27 -18.38 4.89
N ALA A 73 -6.70 -19.16 3.98
CA ALA A 73 -6.34 -18.69 2.65
C ALA A 73 -7.58 -18.19 1.89
N PHE A 74 -8.71 -18.89 1.97
CA PHE A 74 -9.97 -18.47 1.36
C PHE A 74 -10.48 -17.13 1.91
N LEU A 75 -10.50 -16.96 3.24
CA LEU A 75 -10.85 -15.69 3.86
C LEU A 75 -9.90 -14.56 3.45
N TYR A 76 -8.60 -14.85 3.38
CA TYR A 76 -7.61 -13.90 2.89
C TYR A 76 -7.90 -13.49 1.44
N GLY A 77 -8.31 -14.43 0.57
CA GLY A 77 -8.75 -14.13 -0.80
C GLY A 77 -9.92 -13.14 -0.84
N TRP A 78 -10.90 -13.29 0.05
CA TRP A 78 -12.01 -12.33 0.17
C TRP A 78 -11.55 -10.95 0.65
N VAL A 79 -10.68 -10.88 1.66
CA VAL A 79 -10.13 -9.61 2.15
C VAL A 79 -9.28 -8.93 1.06
N LEU A 80 -8.49 -9.71 0.33
CA LEU A 80 -7.69 -9.22 -0.77
C LEU A 80 -8.57 -8.56 -1.85
N LEU A 81 -9.67 -9.22 -2.23
CA LEU A 81 -10.58 -8.72 -3.24
C LEU A 81 -11.41 -7.53 -2.75
N LEU A 82 -12.06 -7.65 -1.59
CA LEU A 82 -13.09 -6.70 -1.13
C LEU A 82 -12.52 -5.49 -0.41
N VAL A 83 -11.30 -5.58 0.14
CA VAL A 83 -10.73 -4.53 0.99
C VAL A 83 -9.41 -4.02 0.45
N ILE A 84 -8.44 -4.91 0.22
CA ILE A 84 -7.07 -4.49 -0.10
C ILE A 84 -7.00 -3.89 -1.51
N GLN A 85 -7.45 -4.64 -2.52
CA GLN A 85 -7.37 -4.20 -3.92
C GLN A 85 -8.34 -3.06 -4.21
N THR A 86 -9.59 -3.19 -3.78
CA THR A 86 -10.62 -2.14 -3.92
C THR A 86 -10.25 -0.86 -3.17
N GLY A 87 -9.80 -0.97 -1.93
CA GLY A 87 -9.36 0.17 -1.12
C GLY A 87 -8.14 0.87 -1.73
N GLY A 88 -7.18 0.09 -2.27
CA GLY A 88 -6.03 0.63 -2.99
C GLY A 88 -6.45 1.43 -4.23
N MET A 89 -7.34 0.88 -5.05
CA MET A 89 -7.88 1.58 -6.23
C MET A 89 -8.66 2.84 -5.83
N ALA A 90 -9.49 2.77 -4.80
CA ALA A 90 -10.27 3.91 -4.31
C ALA A 90 -9.34 5.03 -3.80
N ALA A 91 -8.31 4.70 -3.03
CA ALA A 91 -7.35 5.68 -2.53
C ALA A 91 -6.63 6.41 -3.68
N VAL A 92 -6.20 5.68 -4.71
CA VAL A 92 -5.55 6.28 -5.89
C VAL A 92 -6.54 7.16 -6.67
N ALA A 93 -7.78 6.70 -6.86
CA ALA A 93 -8.82 7.46 -7.56
C ALA A 93 -9.16 8.78 -6.84
N VAL A 94 -9.34 8.73 -5.50
CA VAL A 94 -9.57 9.92 -4.66
C VAL A 94 -8.37 10.87 -4.71
N THR A 95 -7.15 10.33 -4.64
CA THR A 95 -5.92 11.12 -4.77
C THR A 95 -5.88 11.87 -6.09
N PHE A 96 -6.13 11.16 -7.20
CA PHE A 96 -6.18 11.76 -8.53
C PHE A 96 -7.26 12.84 -8.62
N ALA A 97 -8.48 12.56 -8.15
CA ALA A 97 -9.59 13.51 -8.20
C ALA A 97 -9.26 14.81 -7.45
N ARG A 98 -8.63 14.72 -6.27
CA ARG A 98 -8.19 15.90 -5.49
C ARG A 98 -7.20 16.76 -6.27
N TYR A 99 -6.12 16.14 -6.78
CA TYR A 99 -5.13 16.88 -7.57
C TYR A 99 -5.72 17.45 -8.87
N PHE A 100 -6.63 16.72 -9.53
CA PHE A 100 -7.27 17.18 -10.75
C PHE A 100 -8.14 18.42 -10.52
N LEU A 101 -8.98 18.43 -9.48
CA LEU A 101 -9.80 19.60 -9.14
C LEU A 101 -8.94 20.80 -8.75
N GLU A 102 -7.90 20.58 -7.96
CA GLU A 102 -6.99 21.65 -7.54
C GLU A 102 -6.25 22.28 -8.72
N LEU A 103 -5.82 21.46 -9.70
CA LEU A 103 -5.14 21.94 -10.91
C LEU A 103 -6.07 22.63 -11.93
N THR A 104 -7.31 22.16 -12.06
CA THR A 104 -8.25 22.67 -13.06
C THR A 104 -9.14 23.80 -12.54
N HIS A 105 -9.12 24.06 -11.23
CA HIS A 105 -10.02 24.99 -10.54
C HIS A 105 -11.51 24.76 -10.89
N TRP A 106 -11.88 23.51 -11.18
CA TRP A 106 -13.23 23.18 -11.61
C TRP A 106 -14.20 23.30 -10.43
N PRO A 107 -15.41 23.91 -10.60
CA PRO A 107 -16.33 24.25 -9.50
C PRO A 107 -17.08 23.07 -8.85
N PHE A 108 -16.55 21.84 -8.87
CA PHE A 108 -17.18 20.71 -8.17
C PHE A 108 -16.91 20.79 -6.66
N SER A 109 -17.94 20.53 -5.85
CA SER A 109 -17.86 20.49 -4.38
C SER A 109 -17.02 19.30 -3.90
N ASP A 110 -16.18 19.52 -2.88
CA ASP A 110 -15.40 18.48 -2.17
C ASP A 110 -16.27 17.31 -1.67
N SER A 111 -17.58 17.53 -1.51
CA SER A 111 -18.57 16.52 -1.12
C SER A 111 -18.76 15.40 -2.15
N PHE A 112 -18.23 15.53 -3.37
CA PHE A 112 -18.35 14.50 -4.42
C PHE A 112 -17.20 13.47 -4.37
N ILE A 113 -16.13 13.76 -3.63
CA ILE A 113 -14.93 12.91 -3.54
C ILE A 113 -14.91 12.09 -2.23
N ALA A 114 -15.72 12.45 -1.25
CA ALA A 114 -15.89 11.74 0.03
C ALA A 114 -17.07 10.77 -0.02
#